data_AF-A0A7W1A467-F1
#
_entry.id   AF-A0A7W1A467-F1
#
_cell.length_a   1.000
_cell.length_b   1.000
_cell.length_c   1.000
_cell.angle_alpha   90.00
_cell.angle_beta   90.00
_cell.angle_gamma   90.00
#
_symmetry.space_group_name_H-M   'P 1'
#
loop_
_entity.id
_entity.type
_entity.pdbx_description
1 polymer ?
#
loop_
_entity_poly.entity_id
_entity_poly.type
_entity_poly.pdbx_seq_one_letter_code
_entity_poly.pdbx_strand_id
1 'polypeptide(L)'
;MQMTSFIAAGYGNARNRNDLRHYFEYSAKGVEVVEDGLKEICFGEYLVDQGIVDRYQLFRALQLQDRSPGVRLGEAVAALGYAPIGAVERLYQRFSGLNTVNV
;
A
#
# COMPACT_ATOMS: atom_id res chain seq x y z
N MET A 1 -11.16 -26.03 -0.71
CA MET A 1 -11.88 -25.00 0.05
C MET A 1 -11.50 -23.67 -0.56
N GLN A 2 -12.36 -23.10 -1.40
CA GLN A 2 -12.09 -21.84 -2.11
C GLN A 2 -12.05 -20.71 -1.08
N MET A 3 -10.89 -20.11 -0.86
CA MET A 3 -10.71 -18.92 -0.03
C MET A 3 -11.30 -17.74 -0.81
N THR A 4 -12.62 -17.63 -0.81
CA THR A 4 -13.34 -16.49 -1.39
C THR A 4 -12.79 -15.22 -0.73
N SER A 5 -12.14 -14.40 -1.54
CA SER A 5 -11.53 -13.14 -1.16
C SER A 5 -12.52 -12.29 -0.35
N PHE A 6 -12.21 -12.08 0.93
CA PHE A 6 -12.88 -11.12 1.81
C PHE A 6 -12.57 -9.67 1.40
N ILE A 7 -12.54 -9.35 0.10
CA ILE A 7 -12.61 -7.96 -0.31
C ILE A 7 -13.98 -7.49 0.15
N ALA A 8 -13.98 -6.82 1.30
CA ALA A 8 -15.15 -6.35 2.01
C ALA A 8 -16.14 -5.76 0.99
N ALA A 9 -17.41 -6.11 1.15
CA ALA A 9 -18.52 -5.97 0.19
C ALA A 9 -18.78 -4.57 -0.41
N GLY A 10 -17.91 -3.58 -0.22
CA GLY A 10 -17.98 -2.24 -0.80
C GLY A 10 -16.85 -1.86 -1.78
N TYR A 11 -15.78 -2.65 -1.96
CA TYR A 11 -14.60 -2.23 -2.76
C TYR A 11 -14.46 -2.87 -4.14
N GLY A 12 -15.47 -3.62 -4.61
CA GLY A 12 -15.41 -4.29 -5.92
C GLY A 12 -15.19 -3.36 -7.12
N ASN A 13 -15.44 -2.05 -6.96
CA ASN A 13 -15.32 -1.02 -7.98
C ASN A 13 -14.28 0.08 -7.64
N ALA A 14 -13.41 -0.16 -6.65
CA ALA A 14 -12.39 0.80 -6.24
C ALA A 14 -11.33 0.98 -7.35
N ARG A 15 -10.87 2.21 -7.59
CA ARG A 15 -9.88 2.48 -8.65
C ARG A 15 -8.49 1.95 -8.30
N ASN A 16 -8.16 1.90 -7.02
CA ASN A 16 -6.93 1.32 -6.48
C ASN A 16 -7.13 -0.14 -6.03
N ARG A 17 -7.91 -0.92 -6.80
CA ARG A 17 -8.25 -2.31 -6.47
C ARG A 17 -7.02 -3.21 -6.25
N ASN A 18 -5.95 -3.00 -7.02
CA ASN A 18 -4.72 -3.78 -6.87
C ASN A 18 -4.04 -3.50 -5.52
N ASP A 19 -3.92 -2.22 -5.15
CA ASP A 19 -3.35 -1.81 -3.85
C ASP A 19 -4.19 -2.34 -2.68
N LEU A 20 -5.52 -2.23 -2.77
CA LEU A 20 -6.43 -2.76 -1.75
C LEU A 20 -6.34 -4.27 -1.63
N ARG A 21 -6.29 -5.00 -2.76
CA ARG A 21 -6.12 -6.46 -2.75
C ARG A 21 -4.81 -6.84 -2.06
N HIS A 22 -3.70 -6.21 -2.44
CA HIS A 22 -2.41 -6.49 -1.83
C HIS A 22 -2.37 -6.13 -0.35
N TYR A 23 -2.97 -5.01 0.08
CA TYR A 23 -3.09 -4.67 1.50
C TYR A 23 -3.74 -5.81 2.31
N PHE A 24 -4.86 -6.36 1.81
CA PHE A 24 -5.55 -7.45 2.50
C PHE A 24 -4.79 -8.79 2.43
N GLU A 25 -4.17 -9.10 1.29
CA GLU A 25 -3.34 -10.31 1.12
C GLU A 25 -2.11 -10.28 2.04
N TYR A 26 -1.40 -9.15 2.07
CA TYR A 26 -0.21 -8.96 2.89
C TYR A 26 -0.55 -8.97 4.39
N SER A 27 -1.63 -8.28 4.78
CA SER A 27 -2.11 -8.30 6.16
C SER A 27 -2.50 -9.70 6.63
N ALA A 28 -2.91 -10.59 5.72
CA ALA A 28 -3.30 -11.96 6.06
C ALA A 28 -2.11 -12.92 6.13
N LYS A 29 -1.03 -12.65 5.38
CA LYS A 29 0.08 -13.59 5.19
C LYS A 29 1.36 -13.26 5.96
N GLY A 30 1.59 -12.00 6.32
CA GLY A 30 2.93 -11.57 6.73
C GLY A 30 3.92 -11.67 5.57
N VAL A 31 5.16 -11.21 5.76
CA VAL A 31 6.13 -11.03 4.67
C VAL A 31 6.51 -12.37 4.02
N GLU A 32 5.97 -12.70 2.85
CA GLU A 32 6.43 -13.81 2.01
C GLU A 32 7.66 -13.34 1.20
N VAL A 33 8.81 -13.96 1.41
CA VAL A 33 9.99 -13.81 0.55
C VAL A 33 9.84 -14.79 -0.60
N VAL A 34 9.72 -14.30 -1.84
CA VAL A 34 9.65 -15.16 -3.03
C VAL A 34 11.03 -15.80 -3.25
N GLU A 35 11.05 -17.08 -3.64
CA GLU A 35 12.23 -17.97 -3.68
C GLU A 35 13.45 -17.43 -4.47
N ASP A 36 13.27 -16.42 -5.33
CA ASP A 36 14.34 -15.76 -6.11
C ASP A 36 15.00 -14.56 -5.41
N GLY A 37 14.70 -14.31 -4.12
CA GLY A 37 15.34 -13.25 -3.32
C GLY A 37 14.84 -11.84 -3.61
N LEU A 38 13.87 -11.68 -4.51
CA LEU A 38 13.16 -10.42 -4.76
C LEU A 38 11.94 -10.33 -3.84
N LYS A 39 11.88 -9.24 -3.05
CA LYS A 39 10.72 -8.94 -2.19
C LYS A 39 9.67 -8.22 -3.04
N GLU A 40 8.56 -8.88 -3.36
CA GLU A 40 7.39 -8.20 -3.91
C GLU A 40 6.75 -7.37 -2.81
N ILE A 41 6.95 -6.05 -2.84
CA ILE A 41 6.39 -5.12 -1.87
C ILE A 41 5.92 -3.88 -2.59
N CYS A 42 4.65 -3.51 -2.42
CA CYS A 42 4.14 -2.26 -2.98
C CYS A 42 4.55 -1.08 -2.10
N PHE A 43 4.50 0.13 -2.66
CA PHE A 43 4.96 1.31 -1.93
C PHE A 43 4.18 1.56 -0.63
N GLY A 44 2.88 1.29 -0.60
CA GLY A 44 2.08 1.43 0.62
C GLY A 44 2.57 0.51 1.74
N GLU A 45 2.83 -0.75 1.42
CA GLU A 45 3.39 -1.73 2.36
C GLU A 45 4.79 -1.34 2.83
N TYR A 46 5.60 -0.80 1.93
CA TYR A 46 6.92 -0.28 2.28
C TYR A 46 6.83 0.88 3.28
N LEU A 47 5.85 1.77 3.18
CA LEU A 47 5.65 2.84 4.17
C LEU A 47 5.32 2.30 5.57
N VAL A 48 4.62 1.17 5.64
CA VAL A 48 4.33 0.47 6.91
C VAL A 48 5.59 -0.20 7.45
N ASP A 49 6.34 -0.91 6.61
CA ASP A 49 7.61 -1.57 6.97
C ASP A 49 8.64 -0.56 7.52
N GLN A 50 8.64 0.67 6.98
CA GLN A 50 9.50 1.77 7.44
C GLN A 50 8.92 2.56 8.63
N GLY A 51 7.73 2.20 9.13
CA GLY A 51 7.11 2.84 10.29
C GLY A 51 6.62 4.28 10.06
N ILE A 52 6.44 4.71 8.81
CA ILE A 52 5.92 6.05 8.49
C ILE A 52 4.41 6.12 8.71
N VAL A 53 3.72 5.03 8.38
CA VAL A 53 2.30 4.88 8.65
C VAL A 53 2.07 3.52 9.28
N ASP A 54 1.07 3.42 10.14
CA ASP A 54 0.59 2.11 10.57
C ASP A 54 -0.41 1.52 9.55
N ARG A 55 -0.86 0.28 9.80
CA ARG A 55 -1.82 -0.44 8.95
C ARG A 55 -3.14 0.32 8.77
N TYR A 56 -3.66 0.88 9.87
CA TYR A 56 -4.91 1.62 9.85
C TYR A 56 -4.78 2.90 9.03
N GLN A 57 -3.67 3.62 9.20
CA GLN A 57 -3.35 4.85 8.47
C GLN A 57 -3.17 4.60 6.97
N LEU A 58 -2.47 3.53 6.59
CA LEU A 58 -2.37 3.10 5.18
C LEU A 58 -3.76 2.82 4.59
N PHE A 59 -4.59 2.07 5.30
CA PHE A 59 -5.96 1.80 4.86
C PHE A 59 -6.78 3.09 4.67
N ARG A 60 -6.68 4.05 5.59
CA ARG A 60 -7.35 5.35 5.47
C ARG A 60 -6.84 6.16 4.28
N ALA A 61 -5.53 6.11 3.98
CA ALA A 61 -4.96 6.76 2.81
C ALA A 61 -5.46 6.14 1.49
N LEU A 62 -5.55 4.80 1.43
CA LEU A 62 -6.12 4.09 0.28
C LEU A 62 -7.60 4.44 0.07
N GLN A 63 -8.37 4.57 1.14
CA GLN A 63 -9.77 5.05 1.05
C GLN A 63 -9.87 6.48 0.53
N LEU A 64 -8.98 7.38 0.94
CA LEU A 64 -8.97 8.75 0.45
C LEU A 64 -8.63 8.80 -1.04
N GLN A 65 -7.60 8.06 -1.46
CA GLN A 65 -7.21 7.95 -2.85
C GLN A 65 -8.34 7.40 -3.73
N ASP A 66 -9.09 6.41 -3.26
CA ASP A 66 -10.24 5.87 -3.98
C ASP A 66 -11.35 6.93 -4.19
N ARG A 67 -11.59 7.77 -3.18
CA ARG A 67 -12.58 8.85 -3.23
C ARG A 67 -12.12 10.10 -3.98
N SER A 68 -10.82 10.27 -4.19
CA SER A 68 -10.22 11.47 -4.77
C SER A 68 -9.36 11.13 -5.98
N PRO A 69 -9.96 11.11 -7.20
CA PRO A 69 -9.26 10.73 -8.42
C PRO A 69 -8.03 11.61 -8.67
N GLY A 70 -6.91 10.99 -9.00
CA GLY A 70 -5.64 11.68 -9.30
C GLY A 70 -4.75 11.95 -8.09
N VAL A 71 -5.25 11.76 -6.86
CA VAL A 71 -4.42 11.86 -5.65
C VAL A 71 -3.48 10.67 -5.56
N ARG A 72 -2.19 10.94 -5.40
CA ARG A 72 -1.17 9.90 -5.19
C ARG A 72 -1.21 9.42 -3.73
N LEU A 73 -0.79 8.18 -3.48
CA LEU A 73 -0.80 7.62 -2.13
C LEU A 73 -0.04 8.51 -1.12
N GLY A 74 1.12 9.03 -1.51
CA GLY A 74 1.89 9.92 -0.64
C GLY A 74 1.21 11.26 -0.35
N GLU A 75 0.47 11.80 -1.31
CA GLU A 75 -0.36 13.00 -1.11
C GLU A 75 -1.53 12.69 -0.17
N ALA A 76 -2.15 11.52 -0.28
CA ALA A 76 -3.20 11.09 0.64
C ALA A 76 -2.68 10.93 2.09
N VAL A 77 -1.50 10.32 2.26
CA VAL A 77 -0.82 10.19 3.56
C VAL A 77 -0.53 11.57 4.17
N ALA A 78 -0.05 12.51 3.36
CA ALA A 78 0.23 13.88 3.80
C ALA A 78 -1.03 14.68 4.11
N ALA A 79 -2.06 14.58 3.26
CA ALA A 79 -3.34 15.26 3.43
C ALA A 79 -4.08 14.80 4.68
N LEU A 80 -3.93 13.53 5.08
CA LEU A 80 -4.48 12.99 6.32
C LEU A 80 -3.64 13.33 7.57
N GLY A 81 -2.47 13.97 7.39
CA GLY A 81 -1.60 14.40 8.48
C GLY A 81 -0.76 13.29 9.11
N TYR A 82 -0.64 12.12 8.48
CA TYR A 82 0.10 10.99 9.06
C TYR A 82 1.62 11.15 8.91
N ALA A 83 2.07 11.74 7.80
CA ALA A 83 3.48 12.04 7.59
C ALA A 83 3.67 13.24 6.64
N PRO A 84 4.75 14.03 6.79
CA PRO A 84 5.04 15.11 5.86
C PRO A 84 5.41 14.57 4.47
N ILE A 85 4.95 15.25 3.41
CA ILE A 85 5.15 14.81 2.03
C ILE A 85 6.63 14.55 1.70
N GLY A 86 7.54 15.39 2.18
CA GLY A 86 8.98 15.21 1.96
C GLY A 86 9.57 13.96 2.63
N ALA A 87 8.96 13.43 3.70
CA ALA A 87 9.39 12.14 4.26
C ALA A 87 8.95 10.98 3.36
N VAL A 88 7.73 11.05 2.83
CA VAL A 88 7.19 10.05 1.91
C VAL A 88 7.98 10.03 0.59
N GLU A 89 8.29 11.21 0.03
CA GLU A 89 9.09 11.33 -1.20
C GLU A 89 10.50 10.75 -1.05
N ARG A 90 11.17 10.99 0.08
CA ARG A 90 12.49 10.40 0.36
C ARG A 90 12.45 8.87 0.36
N LEU A 91 11.39 8.28 0.91
CA LEU A 91 11.21 6.84 0.88
C LEU A 91 10.83 6.32 -0.49
N TYR A 92 10.04 7.08 -1.25
CA TYR A 92 9.74 6.72 -2.63
C TYR A 92 11.01 6.64 -3.47
N GLN A 93 11.93 7.60 -3.34
CA GLN A 93 13.23 7.55 -4.03
C GLN A 93 14.05 6.31 -3.67
N ARG A 94 14.05 5.92 -2.38
CA ARG A 94 14.71 4.69 -1.94
C ARG A 94 14.03 3.45 -2.51
N PHE A 95 12.70 3.41 -2.44
CA PHE A 95 11.86 2.33 -2.95
C PHE A 95 12.04 2.11 -4.45
N SER A 96 12.02 3.17 -5.26
CA SER A 96 12.23 3.11 -6.71
C SER A 96 13.63 2.61 -7.11
N GLY A 97 14.61 2.69 -6.21
CA GLY A 97 15.96 2.16 -6.41
C GLY A 97 16.14 0.72 -5.93
N LEU A 98 15.15 0.13 -5.27
CA LEU A 98 15.19 -1.29 -4.91
C LEU A 98 14.88 -2.14 -6.15
N ASN A 99 15.53 -3.31 -6.26
CA ASN A 99 15.07 -4.38 -7.15
C ASN A 99 13.79 -4.98 -6.56
N THR A 100 12.70 -4.23 -6.59
CA THR A 100 11.36 -4.67 -6.20
C THR A 100 10.54 -4.82 -7.46
N VAL A 101 9.87 -5.96 -7.62
CA VAL A 101 8.87 -6.13 -8.67
C VAL A 101 7.71 -5.20 -8.33
N ASN A 102 7.51 -4.14 -9.13
CA ASN A 102 6.29 -3.34 -9.06
C ASN A 102 5.17 -4.17 -9.73
N VAL A 103 4.13 -4.50 -8.95
CA VAL A 103 2.94 -5.24 -9.42
C VAL A 103 1.80 -4.27 -9.75
#